data_AF-A0A0H5QK11-F1
#
_entry.id   AF-A0A0H5QK11-F1
#
_cell.length_a   1.000
_cell.length_b   1.000
_cell.length_c   1.000
_cell.angle_alpha   90.00
_cell.angle_beta   90.00
_cell.angle_gamma   90.00
#
_symmetry.space_group_name_H-M   'P 1'
#
loop_
_entity.id
_entity.type
_entity.pdbx_description
1 polymer ?
#
loop_
_entity_poly.entity_id
_entity_poly.type
_entity_poly.pdbx_seq_one_letter_code
_entity_poly.pdbx_strand_id
1 'polypeptide(L)'
;YLPYFLSNPHMFQSDPALTARFTGYAPDPAKHSVLFDIEPISGLVIHGQGSIQLNLRIDNGALLDNRFLFDGTKPLYLPISWKPKNISMGPTDADKIRSLASAVKGAKIGGILLIVAGAILILPGMYMMFKRPPK
;
A
#
# COMPACT_ATOMS: atom_id res chain seq x y z
N TYR A 1 7.94 16.65 -19.95
CA TYR A 1 7.45 15.54 -19.11
C TYR A 1 7.04 14.41 -20.01
N LEU A 2 7.41 13.17 -19.69
CA LEU A 2 6.88 12.00 -20.39
C LEU A 2 5.40 11.85 -20.00
N PRO A 3 4.45 11.91 -20.95
CA PRO A 3 3.04 12.01 -20.63
C PRO A 3 2.43 10.62 -20.32
N TYR A 4 3.09 9.80 -19.51
CA TYR A 4 2.62 8.48 -19.14
C TYR A 4 1.92 8.50 -17.77
N PHE A 5 0.80 7.78 -17.67
CA PHE A 5 -0.03 7.68 -16.48
C PHE A 5 -0.35 6.23 -16.17
N LEU A 6 -0.31 5.86 -14.89
CA LEU A 6 -0.68 4.53 -14.45
C LEU A 6 -2.11 4.55 -13.90
N SER A 7 -2.86 3.50 -14.22
CA SER A 7 -4.19 3.26 -13.67
C SER A 7 -4.39 1.77 -13.42
N ASN A 8 -5.50 1.41 -12.80
CA ASN A 8 -5.99 0.03 -12.88
C ASN A 8 -6.51 -0.24 -14.31
N PRO A 9 -6.60 -1.52 -14.74
CA PRO A 9 -7.13 -1.84 -16.05
C PRO A 9 -8.56 -1.36 -16.20
N HIS A 10 -8.89 -0.95 -17.42
CA HIS A 10 -10.19 -0.36 -17.75
C HIS A 10 -10.57 0.80 -16.83
N MET A 11 -9.58 1.54 -16.30
CA MET A 11 -9.79 2.68 -15.38
C MET A 11 -10.63 2.29 -14.15
N PHE A 12 -10.50 1.03 -13.69
CA PHE A 12 -11.20 0.55 -12.50
C PHE A 12 -10.92 1.46 -11.29
N GLN A 13 -11.96 1.90 -10.59
CA GLN A 13 -11.90 2.86 -9.47
C GLN A 13 -11.33 4.25 -9.80
N SER A 14 -11.23 4.61 -11.08
CA SER A 14 -10.89 5.97 -11.50
C SER A 14 -12.14 6.83 -11.69
N ASP A 15 -11.96 8.15 -11.85
CA ASP A 15 -13.06 9.06 -12.15
C ASP A 15 -13.80 8.61 -13.44
N PRO A 16 -15.13 8.38 -13.39
CA PRO A 16 -15.92 7.99 -14.56
C PRO A 16 -15.80 8.94 -15.75
N ALA A 17 -15.44 10.22 -15.54
CA ALA A 17 -15.21 11.18 -16.60
C ALA A 17 -14.08 10.76 -17.57
N LEU A 18 -13.15 9.89 -17.14
CA LEU A 18 -12.05 9.38 -17.95
C LEU A 18 -12.49 8.31 -18.95
N THR A 19 -13.58 7.59 -18.68
CA THR A 19 -14.10 6.52 -19.55
C THR A 19 -15.35 6.91 -20.31
N ALA A 20 -16.05 7.97 -19.88
CA ALA A 20 -17.35 8.39 -20.44
C ALA A 20 -17.37 8.60 -21.96
N ARG A 21 -16.21 8.87 -22.58
CA ARG A 21 -16.08 9.14 -24.02
C ARG A 21 -15.70 7.92 -24.85
N PHE A 22 -15.47 6.80 -24.20
CA PHE A 22 -14.93 5.61 -24.84
C PHE A 22 -15.84 4.41 -24.62
N THR A 23 -16.04 3.63 -25.68
CA THR A 23 -16.68 2.33 -25.62
C THR A 23 -15.64 1.23 -25.38
N GLY A 24 -16.02 0.12 -24.75
CA GLY A 24 -15.13 -1.04 -24.54
C GLY A 24 -14.45 -1.09 -23.16
N TYR A 25 -14.69 -0.12 -22.29
CA TYR A 25 -14.32 -0.21 -20.88
C TYR A 25 -15.31 -1.12 -20.15
N ALA A 26 -14.81 -2.28 -19.68
CA ALA A 26 -15.57 -3.23 -18.87
C ALA A 26 -14.81 -3.49 -17.55
N PRO A 27 -14.81 -2.52 -16.61
CA PRO A 27 -14.18 -2.70 -15.31
C PRO A 27 -14.79 -3.89 -14.55
N ASP A 28 -13.99 -4.91 -14.30
CA ASP A 28 -14.36 -6.10 -13.54
C ASP A 28 -13.57 -6.12 -12.22
N PRO A 29 -14.22 -5.97 -11.06
CA PRO A 29 -13.55 -6.03 -9.76
C PRO A 29 -12.74 -7.31 -9.54
N ALA A 30 -13.14 -8.45 -10.11
CA ALA A 30 -12.41 -9.70 -9.94
C ALA A 30 -11.08 -9.73 -10.70
N LYS A 31 -10.94 -8.95 -11.78
CA LYS A 31 -9.75 -8.96 -12.66
C LYS A 31 -8.90 -7.70 -12.54
N HIS A 32 -9.52 -6.58 -12.20
CA HIS A 32 -8.92 -5.25 -12.27
C HIS A 32 -8.72 -4.62 -10.89
N SER A 33 -9.08 -5.31 -9.81
CA SER A 33 -8.69 -4.91 -8.46
C SER A 33 -7.22 -5.23 -8.18
N VAL A 34 -6.67 -4.52 -7.20
CA VAL A 34 -5.36 -4.80 -6.62
C VAL A 34 -5.61 -5.22 -5.17
N LEU A 35 -5.13 -6.40 -4.81
CA LEU A 35 -5.29 -7.01 -3.50
C LEU A 35 -3.91 -7.32 -2.92
N PHE A 36 -3.76 -7.03 -1.63
CA PHE A 36 -2.56 -7.33 -0.86
C PHE A 36 -2.94 -8.05 0.43
N ASP A 37 -2.35 -9.22 0.64
CA ASP A 37 -2.46 -9.97 1.87
C ASP A 37 -1.30 -9.56 2.78
N ILE A 38 -1.63 -8.84 3.86
CA ILE A 38 -0.65 -8.26 4.78
C ILE A 38 -0.66 -9.02 6.11
N GLU A 39 0.52 -9.39 6.60
CA GLU A 39 0.69 -10.01 7.92
C GLU A 39 0.43 -8.95 9.02
N PRO A 40 -0.52 -9.17 9.95
CA PRO A 40 -1.00 -8.12 10.85
C PRO A 40 0.01 -7.57 11.87
N ILE A 41 1.08 -8.30 12.17
CA ILE A 41 1.99 -7.99 13.29
C ILE A 41 3.26 -7.28 12.79
N SER A 42 3.77 -7.73 11.66
CA SER A 42 4.97 -7.25 10.98
C SER A 42 4.67 -6.27 9.85
N GLY A 43 3.42 -6.26 9.33
CA GLY A 43 3.01 -5.39 8.22
C GLY A 43 3.55 -5.83 6.85
N LEU A 44 4.08 -7.04 6.74
CA LEU A 44 4.70 -7.54 5.51
C LEU A 44 3.66 -8.09 4.54
N VAL A 45 3.80 -7.79 3.25
CA VAL A 45 2.94 -8.32 2.18
C VAL A 45 3.36 -9.75 1.86
N ILE A 46 2.53 -10.74 2.20
CA ILE A 46 2.78 -12.16 1.94
C ILE A 46 2.44 -12.51 0.49
N HIS A 47 1.34 -11.95 0.01
CA HIS A 47 0.84 -12.14 -1.34
C HIS A 47 0.25 -10.81 -1.85
N GLY A 48 0.49 -10.52 -3.11
CA GLY A 48 -0.05 -9.36 -3.80
C GLY A 48 -0.46 -9.76 -5.19
N GLN A 49 -1.72 -9.54 -5.54
CA GLN A 49 -2.21 -9.73 -6.89
C GLN A 49 -2.83 -8.42 -7.38
N GLY A 50 -2.51 -8.03 -8.59
CA GLY A 50 -3.10 -6.83 -9.15
C GLY A 50 -2.67 -6.62 -10.57
N SER A 51 -3.44 -5.83 -11.29
CA SER A 51 -3.14 -5.49 -12.66
C SER A 51 -2.85 -4.00 -12.75
N ILE A 52 -1.91 -3.62 -13.61
CA ILE A 52 -1.59 -2.21 -13.86
C ILE A 52 -1.73 -1.90 -15.34
N GLN A 53 -2.25 -0.72 -15.64
CA GLN A 53 -2.44 -0.20 -16.99
C GLN A 53 -1.59 1.04 -17.21
N LEU A 54 -0.88 1.06 -18.34
CA LEU A 54 -0.15 2.21 -18.84
C LEU A 54 -1.05 3.01 -19.78
N ASN A 55 -1.13 4.31 -19.53
CA ASN A 55 -1.92 5.25 -20.32
C ASN A 55 -1.03 6.38 -20.83
N LEU A 56 -1.34 6.88 -22.03
CA LEU A 56 -0.75 8.07 -22.60
C LEU A 56 -1.69 9.24 -22.42
N ARG A 57 -1.23 10.29 -21.76
CA ARG A 57 -1.92 11.57 -21.73
C ARG A 57 -1.65 12.32 -23.03
N ILE A 58 -2.72 12.71 -23.68
CA ILE A 58 -2.70 13.57 -24.84
C ILE A 58 -3.31 14.89 -24.44
N ASP A 59 -2.48 15.93 -24.38
CA ASP A 59 -2.94 17.29 -24.19
C ASP A 59 -3.52 17.84 -25.50
N ASN A 60 -4.59 18.62 -25.39
CA ASN A 60 -5.18 19.27 -26.55
C ASN A 60 -4.23 20.38 -27.02
N GLY A 61 -3.52 20.11 -28.12
CA GLY A 61 -2.69 21.07 -28.84
C GLY A 61 -3.08 21.10 -30.32
N ALA A 62 -2.63 22.13 -31.04
CA ALA A 62 -2.95 22.39 -32.46
C ALA A 62 -2.68 21.21 -33.44
N LEU A 63 -1.97 20.17 -33.00
CA LEU A 63 -1.68 18.96 -33.76
C LEU A 63 -2.87 17.98 -33.83
N LEU A 64 -3.94 18.21 -33.08
CA LEU A 64 -5.14 17.36 -33.02
C LEU A 64 -6.39 18.19 -33.36
N ASP A 65 -6.49 18.64 -34.61
CA ASP A 65 -7.65 19.40 -35.10
C ASP A 65 -8.93 18.54 -35.25
N ASN A 66 -8.90 17.30 -34.75
CA ASN A 66 -9.97 16.34 -34.91
C ASN A 66 -10.97 16.42 -33.74
N ARG A 67 -11.87 17.41 -33.81
CA ARG A 67 -12.88 17.71 -32.77
C ARG A 67 -13.85 16.56 -32.44
N PHE A 68 -13.87 15.50 -33.25
CA PHE A 68 -14.66 14.29 -32.99
C PHE A 68 -14.09 13.43 -31.85
N LEU A 69 -12.79 13.48 -31.60
CA LEU A 69 -12.12 12.70 -30.55
C LEU A 69 -11.77 13.54 -29.31
N PHE A 70 -11.71 14.86 -29.47
CA PHE A 70 -11.26 15.80 -28.45
C PHE A 70 -12.29 16.90 -28.25
N ASP A 71 -12.80 17.07 -27.04
CA ASP A 71 -13.70 18.17 -26.70
C ASP A 71 -12.98 19.52 -26.57
N GLY A 72 -11.66 19.54 -26.80
CA GLY A 72 -10.81 20.72 -26.69
C GLY A 72 -10.55 21.20 -25.26
N THR A 73 -11.31 20.74 -24.26
CA THR A 73 -11.23 21.28 -22.88
C THR A 73 -10.53 20.36 -21.88
N LYS A 74 -10.51 19.04 -22.11
CA LYS A 74 -9.90 18.08 -21.19
C LYS A 74 -8.85 17.20 -21.88
N PRO A 75 -7.72 16.89 -21.20
CA PRO A 75 -6.73 15.96 -21.72
C PRO A 75 -7.31 14.55 -21.83
N LEU A 76 -6.87 13.81 -22.85
CA LEU A 76 -7.30 12.45 -23.12
C LEU A 76 -6.30 11.45 -22.53
N TYR A 77 -6.78 10.36 -21.93
CA TYR A 77 -5.93 9.29 -21.40
C TYR A 77 -6.15 8.00 -22.20
N LEU A 78 -5.25 7.73 -23.15
CA LEU A 78 -5.34 6.55 -24.01
C LEU A 78 -4.66 5.35 -23.36
N PRO A 79 -5.36 4.23 -23.13
CA PRO A 79 -4.76 3.01 -22.64
C PRO A 79 -3.86 2.39 -23.71
N ILE A 80 -2.59 2.16 -23.39
CA ILE A 80 -1.63 1.52 -24.31
C ILE A 80 -1.65 0.01 -24.07
N SER A 81 -1.46 -0.40 -22.82
CA SER A 81 -1.42 -1.82 -22.44
C SER A 81 -1.67 -1.97 -20.94
N TRP A 82 -2.07 -3.16 -20.53
CA TRP A 82 -2.12 -3.55 -19.13
C TRP A 82 -1.45 -4.90 -18.94
N LYS A 83 -0.89 -5.11 -17.75
CA LYS A 83 -0.29 -6.39 -17.38
C LYS A 83 -0.73 -6.80 -15.96
N PRO A 84 -1.14 -8.05 -15.76
CA PRO A 84 -1.29 -8.60 -14.43
C PRO A 84 0.08 -8.79 -13.78
N LYS A 85 0.14 -8.56 -12.48
CA LYS A 85 1.31 -8.78 -11.65
C LYS A 85 0.89 -9.52 -10.39
N ASN A 86 1.42 -10.72 -10.26
CA ASN A 86 1.30 -11.53 -9.06
C ASN A 86 2.66 -11.55 -8.38
N ILE A 87 2.66 -11.22 -7.09
CA ILE A 87 3.81 -11.24 -6.21
C ILE A 87 3.43 -12.22 -5.11
N SER A 88 4.14 -13.34 -5.04
CA SER A 88 3.98 -14.30 -3.95
C SER A 88 5.33 -14.48 -3.29
N MET A 89 5.34 -14.53 -1.95
CA MET A 89 6.56 -14.90 -1.24
C MET A 89 6.92 -16.36 -1.52
N GLY A 90 8.19 -16.59 -1.83
CA GLY A 90 8.76 -17.93 -1.92
C GLY A 90 8.99 -18.54 -0.52
N PRO A 91 9.24 -19.85 -0.43
CA PRO A 91 9.45 -20.54 0.85
C PRO A 91 10.59 -19.91 1.68
N THR A 92 11.70 -19.55 1.03
CA THR A 92 12.88 -18.95 1.67
C THR A 92 12.61 -17.56 2.25
N ASP A 93 11.68 -16.80 1.66
CA ASP A 93 11.30 -15.48 2.14
C ASP A 93 10.30 -15.57 3.30
N ALA A 94 9.40 -16.55 3.24
CA ALA A 94 8.44 -16.82 4.31
C ALA A 94 9.13 -17.18 5.64
N ASP A 95 10.19 -17.99 5.60
CA ASP A 95 10.93 -18.40 6.81
C ASP A 95 11.69 -17.23 7.44
N LYS A 96 12.32 -16.37 6.64
CA LYS A 96 12.98 -15.15 7.12
C LYS A 96 11.98 -14.23 7.82
N ILE A 97 10.79 -14.10 7.27
CA ILE A 97 9.75 -13.23 7.81
C ILE A 97 9.15 -13.79 9.07
N ARG A 98 8.91 -15.12 9.13
CA ARG A 98 8.49 -15.80 10.35
C ARG A 98 9.52 -15.60 11.47
N SER A 99 10.80 -15.72 11.14
CA SER A 99 11.90 -15.45 12.08
C SER A 99 11.85 -14.00 12.58
N LEU A 100 11.77 -13.01 11.68
CA LEU A 100 11.66 -11.60 12.04
C LEU A 100 10.43 -11.30 12.90
N ALA A 101 9.25 -11.81 12.53
CA ALA A 101 8.03 -11.65 13.31
C ALA A 101 8.15 -12.26 14.72
N SER A 102 8.80 -13.42 14.86
CA SER A 102 9.06 -14.03 16.15
C SER A 102 10.03 -13.21 17.01
N ALA A 103 11.06 -12.62 16.40
CA ALA A 103 12.01 -11.74 17.08
C ALA A 103 11.32 -10.45 17.59
N VAL A 104 10.48 -9.81 16.77
CA VAL A 104 9.71 -8.61 17.16
C VAL A 104 8.77 -8.92 18.33
N LYS A 105 8.05 -10.05 18.29
CA LYS A 105 7.20 -10.50 19.41
C LYS A 105 8.03 -10.71 20.68
N GLY A 106 9.16 -11.41 20.57
CA GLY A 106 10.07 -11.67 21.69
C GLY A 106 10.59 -10.38 22.31
N ALA A 107 11.03 -9.42 21.49
CA ALA A 107 11.51 -8.13 21.95
C ALA A 107 10.41 -7.33 22.68
N LYS A 108 9.17 -7.36 22.18
CA LYS A 108 8.03 -6.70 22.83
C LYS A 108 7.74 -7.30 24.21
N ILE A 109 7.69 -8.63 24.31
CA ILE A 109 7.47 -9.33 25.59
C ILE A 109 8.63 -9.04 26.55
N GLY A 110 9.87 -9.15 26.09
CA GLY A 110 11.06 -8.86 26.88
C GLY A 110 11.07 -7.43 27.41
N GLY A 111 10.71 -6.45 26.56
CA GLY A 111 10.59 -5.05 26.96
C GLY A 111 9.54 -4.83 28.06
N ILE A 112 8.37 -5.46 27.94
CA ILE A 112 7.33 -5.40 28.98
C ILE A 112 7.82 -6.01 30.30
N LEU A 113 8.47 -7.17 30.25
CA LEU A 113 9.03 -7.82 31.44
C LEU A 113 10.07 -6.96 32.15
N LEU A 114 10.95 -6.30 31.38
CA LEU A 114 11.95 -5.39 31.94
C LEU A 114 11.32 -4.16 32.62
N ILE A 115 10.27 -3.59 32.02
CA ILE A 115 9.53 -2.47 32.63
C ILE A 115 8.89 -2.92 33.95
N VAL A 116 8.25 -4.10 33.98
CA VAL A 116 7.63 -4.65 35.19
C VAL A 116 8.68 -4.93 36.27
N ALA A 117 9.80 -5.56 35.90
CA ALA A 117 10.90 -5.82 36.83
C ALA A 117 11.49 -4.52 37.41
N GLY A 118 11.69 -3.50 36.56
CA GLY A 118 12.14 -2.17 37.00
C GLY A 118 11.16 -1.52 37.98
N ALA A 119 9.86 -1.59 37.71
CA ALA A 119 8.83 -1.06 38.62
C ALA A 119 8.87 -1.77 39.99
N ILE A 120 9.02 -3.10 40.02
CA ILE A 120 9.12 -3.88 41.26
C ILE A 120 10.34 -3.48 42.09
N LEU A 121 11.46 -3.13 41.46
CA LEU A 121 12.68 -2.71 42.18
C LEU A 121 12.62 -1.26 42.67
N ILE A 122 12.03 -0.36 41.88
CA ILE A 122 12.01 1.08 42.18
C ILE A 122 10.96 1.41 43.25
N LEU A 123 9.76 0.82 43.18
CA LEU A 123 8.65 1.16 44.07
C LEU A 123 8.96 0.92 45.57
N PRO A 124 9.57 -0.20 46.00
CA PRO A 124 9.98 -0.40 47.39
C PRO A 124 11.10 0.55 47.83
N GLY A 125 12.04 0.85 46.94
CA GLY A 125 13.11 1.80 47.20
C GLY A 125 12.57 3.22 47.46
N MET A 126 11.65 3.68 46.61
CA MET A 126 10.93 4.93 46.82
C MET A 126 10.14 4.92 48.14
N TYR A 127 9.40 3.85 48.41
CA TYR A 127 8.64 3.71 49.66
C TYR A 127 9.54 3.83 50.91
N MET A 128 10.71 3.20 50.89
CA MET A 128 11.68 3.29 51.99
C MET A 128 12.28 4.70 52.14
N MET A 129 12.47 5.45 51.05
CA MET A 129 12.92 6.85 51.12
C MET A 129 11.87 7.77 51.77
N PHE A 130 10.59 7.62 51.43
CA PHE A 130 9.53 8.45 52.04
C PHE A 130 9.26 8.10 53.51
N LYS A 131 9.58 6.88 53.94
CA LYS A 131 9.47 6.47 55.35
C LYS A 131 10.68 6.83 56.21
N ARG A 132 11.77 7.36 55.65
CA ARG A 132 12.92 7.80 56.45
C ARG A 132 12.57 9.05 57.25
N PRO A 133 12.71 9.04 58.59
CA PRO A 133 12.48 10.24 59.39
C PRO A 133 13.52 11.32 59.04
N PRO A 134 13.14 12.62 59.07
CA PRO A 134 14.10 13.71 58.90
C PRO A 134 15.14 13.64 60.04
N LYS A 135 16.41 13.85 59.68
CA LYS A 135 17.51 13.96 60.64
C LYS A 135 17.43 15.27 61.40
#